data_AF-A0A9E5HF56-F1
#
_entry.id   AF-A0A9E5HF56-F1
#
_cell.length_a   1.000
_cell.length_b   1.000
_cell.length_c   1.000
_cell.angle_alpha   90.00
_cell.angle_beta   90.00
_cell.angle_gamma   90.00
#
_symmetry.space_group_name_H-M   'P 1'
#
loop_
_entity.id
_entity.type
_entity.pdbx_description
1 polymer ?
#
loop_
_entity_poly.entity_id
_entity_poly.type
_entity_poly.pdbx_seq_one_letter_code
_entity_poly.pdbx_strand_id
1 'polypeptide(L)'
;MNWINNYVRPRINSIFSRREVPENLWSKCDECGTMLFHRELSDNLNVCTQCGHHMAISPRDRFAGLFDGGIFVEIDVPQPVTDPLGFKDQKKYPDRMKAAQKKTDEKEAMLIAE
;
A
#
# COMPACT_ATOMS: atom_id res chain seq x y z
N MET A 1 -43.85 -15.48 -1.00
CA MET A 1 -43.49 -14.39 -1.93
C MET A 1 -41.99 -14.15 -1.83
N ASN A 2 -41.25 -14.45 -2.90
CA ASN A 2 -39.80 -14.28 -2.97
C ASN A 2 -39.51 -12.85 -3.45
N TRP A 3 -38.90 -12.02 -2.61
CA TRP A 3 -38.81 -10.56 -2.81
C TRP A 3 -37.39 -10.06 -3.15
N ILE A 4 -36.45 -10.97 -3.37
CA ILE A 4 -35.16 -10.65 -3.99
C ILE A 4 -35.33 -10.74 -5.51
N ASN A 5 -35.53 -9.59 -6.13
CA ASN A 5 -35.34 -9.46 -7.57
C ASN A 5 -33.84 -9.56 -7.84
N ASN A 6 -33.45 -10.67 -8.49
CA ASN A 6 -32.13 -10.84 -9.09
C ASN A 6 -31.91 -9.78 -10.16
N TYR A 7 -31.42 -8.60 -9.76
CA TYR A 7 -30.91 -7.61 -10.69
C TYR A 7 -29.50 -8.05 -11.13
N VAL A 8 -29.47 -9.01 -12.06
CA VAL A 8 -28.25 -9.44 -12.73
C VAL A 8 -27.78 -8.28 -13.60
N ARG A 9 -26.66 -7.65 -13.21
CA ARG A 9 -26.05 -6.57 -14.01
C ARG A 9 -25.67 -7.08 -15.41
N PRO A 10 -25.78 -6.26 -16.47
CA PRO A 10 -25.49 -6.69 -17.83
C PRO A 10 -24.02 -7.12 -17.94
N ARG A 11 -23.79 -8.28 -18.56
CA ARG A 11 -22.45 -8.74 -18.96
C ARG A 11 -21.91 -7.82 -20.06
N ILE A 12 -21.22 -6.76 -19.67
CA ILE A 12 -20.32 -6.04 -20.56
C ILE A 12 -18.95 -6.71 -20.42
N ASN A 13 -18.67 -7.66 -21.33
CA ASN A 13 -17.31 -8.14 -21.58
C ASN A 13 -16.49 -6.96 -22.12
N SER A 14 -15.84 -6.21 -21.23
CA SER A 14 -14.89 -5.18 -21.65
C SER A 14 -13.48 -5.77 -21.66
N ILE A 15 -12.88 -5.66 -22.83
CA ILE A 15 -11.61 -6.22 -23.31
C ILE A 15 -10.40 -5.44 -22.73
N PHE A 16 -10.54 -4.90 -21.52
CA PHE A 16 -9.53 -4.04 -20.91
C PHE A 16 -9.01 -4.66 -19.63
N SER A 17 -7.72 -5.05 -19.67
CA SER A 17 -6.81 -5.35 -18.57
C SER A 17 -7.44 -6.02 -17.35
N ARG A 18 -7.03 -7.26 -17.04
CA ARG A 18 -7.18 -7.81 -15.68
C ARG A 18 -6.45 -6.87 -14.73
N ARG A 19 -7.15 -5.84 -14.25
CA ARG A 19 -6.76 -5.03 -13.12
C ARG A 19 -6.69 -6.02 -11.97
N GLU A 20 -5.49 -6.34 -11.52
CA GLU A 20 -5.26 -7.21 -10.38
C GLU A 20 -6.07 -6.63 -9.23
N VAL A 21 -7.21 -7.26 -8.93
CA VAL A 21 -8.06 -6.84 -7.82
C VAL A 21 -7.31 -7.27 -6.57
N PRO A 22 -6.92 -6.34 -5.69
CA PRO A 22 -6.26 -6.71 -4.45
C PRO A 22 -7.14 -7.70 -3.68
N GLU A 23 -6.54 -8.77 -3.13
CA GLU A 23 -7.30 -9.83 -2.43
C GLU A 23 -8.16 -9.28 -1.28
N ASN A 24 -7.76 -8.15 -0.69
CA ASN A 24 -8.47 -7.48 0.39
C ASN A 24 -8.99 -6.11 -0.04
N LEU A 25 -10.23 -6.07 -0.52
CA LEU A 25 -10.95 -4.82 -0.85
C LEU A 25 -11.22 -3.92 0.36
N TRP A 26 -11.10 -4.46 1.57
CA TRP A 26 -11.45 -3.83 2.84
C TRP A 26 -10.26 -3.86 3.80
N SER A 27 -10.06 -2.73 4.47
CA SER A 27 -9.06 -2.53 5.51
C SER A 27 -9.76 -2.23 6.83
N LYS A 28 -9.35 -2.88 7.92
CA LYS A 28 -9.88 -2.57 9.25
C LYS A 28 -9.10 -1.42 9.87
N CYS A 29 -9.78 -0.44 10.43
CA CYS A 29 -9.15 0.61 11.22
C CYS A 29 -8.67 0.06 12.57
N ASP A 30 -7.41 0.30 12.93
CA ASP A 30 -6.81 -0.18 14.19
C ASP A 30 -7.38 0.52 15.44
N GLU A 31 -7.92 1.73 15.29
CA GLU A 31 -8.47 2.51 16.41
C GLU A 31 -9.96 2.23 16.66
N CYS A 32 -10.82 2.38 15.65
CA CYS A 32 -12.28 2.22 15.83
C CYS A 32 -12.85 0.88 15.35
N GLY A 33 -12.04 0.05 14.67
CA GLY A 33 -12.47 -1.26 14.17
C GLY A 33 -13.38 -1.24 12.94
N THR A 34 -13.70 -0.06 12.40
CA THR A 34 -14.51 0.09 11.18
C THR A 34 -13.82 -0.55 9.98
N MET A 35 -14.60 -1.23 9.14
CA MET A 35 -14.14 -1.74 7.85
C MET A 35 -14.25 -0.63 6.80
N LEU A 36 -13.11 -0.24 6.24
CA LEU A 36 -12.99 0.83 5.25
C LEU A 36 -12.70 0.22 3.88
N PHE A 37 -13.34 0.72 2.83
CA PHE A 37 -13.06 0.27 1.47
C PHE A 37 -11.74 0.88 0.97
N HIS A 38 -10.87 0.09 0.37
CA HIS A 38 -9.50 0.52 -0.01
C HIS A 38 -9.46 1.80 -0.85
N ARG A 39 -10.42 2.02 -1.76
CA ARG A 39 -10.46 3.24 -2.59
C ARG A 39 -10.79 4.47 -1.76
N GLU A 40 -11.82 4.38 -0.93
CA GLU A 40 -12.21 5.49 -0.05
C GLU A 40 -11.09 5.83 0.94
N LEU A 41 -10.39 4.82 1.45
CA LEU A 41 -9.25 5.02 2.33
C LEU A 41 -8.08 5.68 1.59
N SER A 42 -7.77 5.23 0.37
CA SER A 42 -6.72 5.82 -0.49
C SER A 42 -7.04 7.26 -0.88
N ASP A 43 -8.28 7.53 -1.30
CA ASP A 43 -8.74 8.86 -1.69
C ASP A 43 -8.72 9.83 -0.50
N ASN A 44 -8.90 9.32 0.73
CA ASN A 44 -8.79 10.08 1.98
C ASN A 44 -7.38 10.01 2.62
N LEU A 45 -6.33 9.76 1.83
CA LEU A 45 -4.93 9.76 2.26
C LEU A 45 -4.62 8.85 3.45
N ASN A 46 -5.24 7.66 3.47
CA ASN A 46 -5.16 6.68 4.56
C ASN A 46 -5.63 7.22 5.93
N VAL A 47 -6.56 8.18 5.94
CA VAL A 47 -7.23 8.64 7.15
C VAL A 47 -8.59 7.97 7.28
N CYS A 48 -8.88 7.42 8.46
CA CYS A 48 -10.18 6.82 8.74
C CYS A 48 -11.29 7.85 8.65
N THR A 49 -12.26 7.62 7.76
CA THR A 49 -13.41 8.51 7.55
C THR A 49 -14.39 8.56 8.73
N GLN A 50 -14.31 7.58 9.65
CA GLN A 50 -15.20 7.51 10.80
C GLN A 50 -14.62 8.15 12.07
N CYS A 51 -13.33 7.94 12.37
CA CYS A 51 -12.71 8.42 13.62
C CYS A 51 -11.55 9.40 13.42
N GLY A 52 -11.10 9.66 12.18
CA GLY A 52 -9.96 10.53 11.90
C GLY A 52 -8.59 9.91 12.18
N HIS A 53 -8.52 8.62 12.51
CA HIS A 53 -7.25 7.92 12.72
C HIS A 53 -6.37 7.94 11.47
N HIS A 54 -5.10 8.31 11.63
CA HIS A 54 -4.11 8.26 10.55
C HIS A 54 -3.49 6.87 10.47
N MET A 55 -3.86 6.11 9.44
CA MET A 55 -3.29 4.80 9.17
C MET A 55 -1.93 4.91 8.46
N ALA A 56 -1.18 3.81 8.43
CA ALA A 56 0.07 3.76 7.70
C ALA A 56 -0.16 4.01 6.19
N ILE A 57 0.71 4.82 5.59
CA ILE A 57 0.73 5.15 4.16
C ILE A 57 2.15 4.89 3.64
N SER A 58 2.26 4.28 2.47
CA SER A 58 3.56 4.03 1.85
C SER A 58 4.25 5.35 1.47
N PRO A 59 5.59 5.39 1.40
CA PRO A 59 6.29 6.59 0.94
C PRO A 59 5.84 7.04 -0.46
N ARG A 60 5.61 6.11 -1.40
CA ARG A 60 5.14 6.42 -2.76
C ARG A 60 3.74 7.03 -2.79
N ASP A 61 2.80 6.46 -2.05
CA ASP A 61 1.44 7.01 -1.94
C ASP A 61 1.47 8.40 -1.28
N ARG A 62 2.38 8.59 -0.31
CA ARG A 62 2.59 9.89 0.32
C ARG A 62 3.14 10.91 -0.66
N PHE A 63 4.10 10.55 -1.52
CA PHE A 63 4.62 11.46 -2.54
C PHE A 63 3.53 11.88 -3.53
N ALA A 64 2.68 10.94 -3.96
CA ALA A 64 1.57 11.24 -4.86
C ALA A 64 0.59 12.30 -4.30
N GLY A 65 0.38 12.32 -2.98
CA GLY A 65 -0.46 13.31 -2.31
C GLY A 65 0.27 14.57 -1.81
N LEU A 66 1.61 14.56 -1.77
CA LEU A 66 2.43 15.65 -1.25
C LEU A 66 2.93 16.60 -2.36
N PHE A 67 3.36 16.06 -3.49
CA PHE A 67 3.86 16.84 -4.60
C PHE A 67 2.73 17.32 -5.49
N ASP A 68 2.90 18.51 -6.09
CA ASP A 68 1.90 19.10 -6.97
C ASP A 68 1.64 18.20 -8.19
N GLY A 69 0.39 17.74 -8.32
CA GLY A 69 0.00 16.79 -9.35
C GLY A 69 0.58 15.38 -9.20
N GLY A 70 1.18 15.06 -8.05
CA GLY A 70 1.86 13.79 -7.80
C GLY A 70 3.11 13.58 -8.64
N ILE A 71 3.71 14.67 -9.16
CA ILE A 71 4.90 14.63 -10.01
C ILE A 71 6.13 14.82 -9.12
N PHE A 72 7.00 13.82 -9.11
CA PHE A 72 8.26 13.85 -8.36
C PHE A 72 9.34 13.06 -9.10
N VAL A 73 10.60 13.39 -8.84
CA VAL A 73 11.78 12.69 -9.35
C VAL A 73 12.50 12.03 -8.18
N GLU A 74 12.72 10.72 -8.27
CA GLU A 74 13.50 10.00 -7.26
C GLU A 74 14.98 10.41 -7.32
N ILE A 75 15.55 10.68 -6.15
CA ILE A 75 16.95 11.02 -6.01
C ILE A 75 17.73 9.72 -5.74
N ASP A 76 18.75 9.46 -6.55
CA ASP A 76 19.59 8.28 -6.37
C ASP A 76 20.42 8.38 -5.09
N VAL A 77 20.46 7.30 -4.33
CA VAL A 77 21.11 7.22 -3.02
C VAL A 77 22.17 6.12 -3.07
N PRO A 78 23.40 6.37 -2.58
CA PRO A 78 24.42 5.34 -2.54
C PRO A 78 23.96 4.15 -1.70
N GLN A 79 24.19 2.94 -2.20
CA GLN A 79 23.81 1.73 -1.48
C GLN A 79 24.66 1.58 -0.20
N PRO A 80 24.03 1.28 0.94
CA PRO A 80 24.76 1.07 2.19
C PRO A 80 25.52 -0.26 2.17
N VAL A 81 26.57 -0.35 2.99
CA VAL A 81 27.24 -1.63 3.26
C VAL A 81 26.26 -2.53 4.02
N THR A 82 25.93 -3.68 3.42
CA THR A 82 24.75 -4.45 3.81
C THR A 82 24.88 -5.14 5.17
N ASP A 83 26.06 -5.60 5.57
CA ASP A 83 26.24 -6.24 6.88
C ASP A 83 27.69 -6.14 7.36
N PRO A 84 28.14 -4.96 7.81
CA PRO A 84 29.52 -4.77 8.26
C PRO A 84 29.84 -5.54 9.55
N LEU A 85 28.81 -5.96 10.30
CA LEU A 85 28.98 -6.63 11.59
C LEU A 85 28.83 -8.16 11.50
N GLY A 86 28.45 -8.70 10.34
CA GLY A 86 28.08 -10.11 10.22
C GLY A 86 26.92 -10.49 11.14
N PHE A 87 25.97 -9.57 11.34
CA PHE A 87 24.99 -9.65 12.42
C PHE A 87 24.01 -10.80 12.21
N LYS A 88 23.77 -11.54 13.29
CA LYS A 88 22.83 -12.65 13.30
C LYS A 88 22.07 -12.68 14.62
N ASP A 89 20.75 -12.70 14.50
CA ASP A 89 19.85 -13.00 15.61
C ASP A 89 19.23 -14.40 15.39
N GLN A 90 17.90 -14.51 15.42
CA GLN A 90 17.17 -15.71 14.96
C GLN A 90 17.35 -15.95 13.45
N LYS A 91 17.59 -14.89 12.65
CA LYS A 91 17.87 -14.93 11.21
C LYS A 91 19.14 -14.13 10.92
N LYS A 92 19.81 -14.40 9.80
CA LYS A 92 20.93 -13.53 9.38
C LYS A 92 20.36 -12.19 8.91
N TYR A 93 21.06 -11.09 9.19
CA TYR A 93 20.60 -9.76 8.79
C TYR A 93 20.32 -9.64 7.27
N PRO A 94 21.17 -10.16 6.36
CA PRO A 94 20.88 -10.14 4.92
C PRO A 94 19.59 -10.86 4.53
N ASP A 95 19.19 -11.92 5.26
CA ASP A 95 17.95 -12.65 4.99
C ASP A 95 16.73 -11.83 5.42
N ARG A 96 16.86 -11.05 6.51
CA ARG A 96 15.82 -10.11 6.94
C ARG A 96 15.63 -8.98 5.93
N MET A 97 16.74 -8.43 5.43
CA MET A 97 16.70 -7.38 4.40
C MET A 97 16.01 -7.87 3.13
N LYS A 98 16.39 -9.04 2.61
CA LYS A 98 15.72 -9.64 1.43
C LYS A 98 14.23 -9.88 1.65
N ALA A 99 13.84 -10.34 2.84
CA ALA A 99 12.43 -10.55 3.17
C ALA A 99 11.63 -9.24 3.24
N ALA A 100 12.23 -8.18 3.80
CA ALA A 100 11.62 -6.85 3.84
C ALA A 100 11.47 -6.29 2.43
N GLN A 101 12.53 -6.31 1.62
CA GLN A 101 12.52 -5.86 0.22
C GLN A 101 11.45 -6.58 -0.59
N LYS A 102 11.31 -7.90 -0.44
CA LYS A 102 10.25 -8.66 -1.12
C LYS A 102 8.84 -8.28 -0.64
N LYS A 103 8.68 -7.90 0.62
CA LYS A 103 7.38 -7.53 1.20
C LYS A 103 6.95 -6.12 0.78
N THR A 104 7.89 -5.19 0.68
CA THR A 104 7.62 -3.77 0.41
C THR A 104 7.81 -3.39 -1.05
N ASP A 105 8.51 -4.22 -1.83
CA ASP A 105 9.00 -3.89 -3.18
C ASP A 105 9.93 -2.66 -3.21
N GLU A 106 10.54 -2.33 -2.06
CA GLU A 106 11.45 -1.20 -1.90
C GLU A 106 12.84 -1.68 -1.50
N LYS A 107 13.87 -0.96 -1.95
CA LYS A 107 15.27 -1.29 -1.63
C LYS A 107 15.59 -1.07 -0.15
N GLU A 108 15.06 0.00 0.42
CA GLU A 108 15.31 0.46 1.79
C GLU A 108 14.07 1.10 2.42
N ALA A 109 14.13 1.37 3.72
CA ALA A 109 13.01 1.95 4.47
C ALA A 109 12.76 3.45 4.19
N MET A 110 13.63 4.11 3.42
CA MET A 110 13.56 5.53 3.11
C MET A 110 13.67 5.74 1.60
N LEU A 111 12.78 6.58 1.06
CA LEU A 111 12.85 7.08 -0.30
C LEU A 111 13.11 8.59 -0.26
N ILE A 112 13.83 9.10 -1.25
CA ILE A 112 14.14 10.52 -1.41
C ILE A 112 13.66 10.94 -2.80
N ALA A 113 12.93 12.05 -2.87
CA ALA A 113 12.42 12.61 -4.11
C ALA A 113 12.37 14.14 -4.04
N GLU A 114 12.42 14.79 -5.21
CA GLU A 114 12.26 16.24 -5.43
C GLU A 114 11.18 16.57 -6.47
#